data_AF-A0A447MTI6-F1
#
_entry.id   AF-A0A447MTI6-F1
#
_cell.length_a   1.000
_cell.length_b   1.000
_cell.length_c   1.000
_cell.angle_alpha   90.00
_cell.angle_beta   90.00
_cell.angle_gamma   90.00
#
_symmetry.space_group_name_H-M   'P 1'
#
loop_
_entity.id
_entity.type
_entity.pdbx_description
1 polymer ?
#
loop_
_entity_poly.entity_id
_entity_poly.type
_entity_poly.pdbx_seq_one_letter_code
_entity_poly.pdbx_strand_id
1 'polypeptide(L)'
;MKLDPTPIAHRTHGLNPGNLNKYDARIAAIDYTLAHDDGISLRNLDQAQVILLGVSRCGKTPTSLYLAMQFGIRAANYPFIADDMDNLTLPTSLKPLQHKLFGLTIDPERLAAIRGRTP
;
A
#
# COMPACT_ATOMS: atom_id res chain seq x y z
N MET A 1 13.89 3.35 50.71
CA MET A 1 14.32 4.34 49.71
C MET A 1 13.16 4.55 48.75
N LYS A 2 12.37 5.62 48.90
CA LYS A 2 11.28 5.96 47.96
C LYS A 2 11.94 6.59 46.73
N LEU A 3 11.86 5.90 45.60
CA LEU A 3 12.24 6.43 44.30
C LEU A 3 11.02 7.14 43.74
N ASP A 4 11.05 8.47 43.72
CA ASP A 4 10.01 9.25 43.05
C ASP A 4 10.17 9.10 41.53
N PRO A 5 9.09 8.75 40.79
CA PRO A 5 9.17 8.57 39.36
C PRO A 5 9.43 9.93 38.69
N THR A 6 10.62 10.08 38.12
CA THR A 6 10.99 11.25 37.32
C THR A 6 10.58 11.00 35.86
N PRO A 7 9.57 11.71 35.30
CA PRO A 7 9.23 11.56 33.90
C PRO A 7 10.36 12.14 33.04
N ILE A 8 11.18 11.25 32.49
CA ILE A 8 12.18 11.63 31.48
C ILE A 8 11.44 11.69 30.14
N ALA A 9 11.29 12.90 29.59
CA ALA A 9 10.82 13.08 28.22
C ALA A 9 11.72 12.26 27.28
N HIS A 10 11.12 11.60 26.28
CA HIS A 10 11.78 10.75 25.26
C HIS A 10 12.05 9.27 25.62
N ARG A 11 11.40 8.67 26.62
CA ARG A 11 11.30 7.19 26.70
C ARG A 11 10.21 6.59 25.80
N THR A 12 9.23 7.40 25.41
CA THR A 12 8.38 7.10 24.26
C THR A 12 9.16 7.46 22.99
N HIS A 13 8.99 6.72 21.89
CA HIS A 13 9.59 7.01 20.58
C HIS A 13 9.04 8.32 19.98
N GLY A 14 9.13 9.42 20.71
CA GLY A 14 8.61 10.73 20.31
C GLY A 14 9.38 11.32 19.14
N LEU A 15 8.73 12.27 18.46
CA LEU A 15 9.36 13.03 17.38
C LEU A 15 10.52 13.85 17.95
N ASN A 16 11.66 13.79 17.28
CA ASN A 16 12.83 14.60 17.55
C ASN A 16 13.46 15.03 16.21
N PRO A 17 14.35 16.05 16.20
CA PRO A 17 14.97 16.52 14.96
C PRO A 17 15.70 15.42 14.17
N GLY A 18 16.19 14.37 14.85
CA GLY A 18 16.89 13.24 14.21
C GLY A 18 15.99 12.24 13.50
N ASN A 19 14.67 12.21 13.79
CA ASN A 19 13.72 11.29 13.17
C ASN A 19 12.59 11.98 12.38
N LEU A 20 12.52 13.32 12.39
CA LEU A 20 11.47 14.10 11.72
C LEU A 20 11.36 13.77 10.23
N ASN A 21 12.47 13.76 9.49
CA ASN A 21 12.45 13.42 8.06
C ASN A 21 11.90 12.01 7.78
N LYS A 22 12.17 11.04 8.67
CA LYS A 22 11.63 9.68 8.53
C LYS A 22 10.14 9.64 8.80
N TYR A 23 9.68 10.42 9.78
CA TYR A 23 8.26 10.58 10.06
C TYR A 23 7.54 11.24 8.90
N ASP A 24 8.04 12.36 8.39
CA ASP A 24 7.45 13.09 7.26
C ASP A 24 7.39 12.21 6.00
N ALA A 25 8.47 11.47 5.71
CA ALA A 25 8.49 10.51 4.62
C ALA A 25 7.45 9.39 4.79
N ARG A 26 7.25 8.90 6.02
CA ARG A 26 6.22 7.90 6.31
C ARG A 26 4.81 8.47 6.14
N ILE A 27 4.54 9.68 6.62
CA ILE A 27 3.25 10.34 6.43
C ILE A 27 2.97 10.55 4.94
N ALA A 28 3.94 11.06 4.18
CA ALA A 28 3.81 11.20 2.74
C ALA A 28 3.54 9.87 2.01
N ALA A 29 4.13 8.77 2.48
CA ALA A 29 3.86 7.45 1.93
C ALA A 29 2.44 6.95 2.22
N ILE A 30 1.93 7.21 3.43
CA ILE A 30 0.54 6.89 3.82
C ILE A 30 -0.43 7.71 2.97
N ASP A 31 -0.23 9.02 2.85
CA ASP A 31 -1.10 9.90 2.06
C ASP A 31 -1.13 9.51 0.60
N TYR A 32 0.04 9.23 0.02
CA TYR A 32 0.14 8.69 -1.33
C TYR A 32 -0.66 7.39 -1.48
N THR A 33 -0.48 6.46 -0.54
CA THR A 33 -1.11 5.14 -0.63
C THR A 33 -2.63 5.22 -0.50
N LEU A 34 -3.15 6.03 0.42
CA LEU A 34 -4.58 6.29 0.55
C LEU A 34 -5.17 6.93 -0.71
N ALA A 35 -4.43 7.85 -1.34
CA ALA A 35 -4.84 8.48 -2.59
C ALA A 35 -4.83 7.54 -3.81
N HIS A 36 -4.22 6.34 -3.71
CA HIS A 36 -4.12 5.35 -4.80
C HIS A 36 -4.71 3.98 -4.40
N ASP A 37 -5.50 3.90 -3.32
CA ASP A 37 -6.10 2.65 -2.85
C ASP A 37 -7.33 2.23 -3.68
N ASP A 38 -8.12 3.20 -4.11
CA ASP A 38 -9.37 3.01 -4.86
C ASP A 38 -9.15 2.52 -6.30
N GLY A 39 -7.91 2.58 -6.81
CA GLY A 39 -7.52 2.10 -8.12
C GLY A 39 -8.06 2.93 -9.30
N ILE A 40 -8.68 4.08 -9.01
CA ILE A 40 -9.35 4.92 -10.02
C ILE A 40 -8.36 5.95 -10.61
N SER A 41 -7.42 6.44 -9.80
CA SER A 41 -6.40 7.39 -10.25
C SER A 41 -5.12 6.68 -10.69
N LEU A 42 -4.95 6.48 -12.00
CA LEU A 42 -3.67 6.06 -12.61
C LEU A 42 -2.64 7.20 -12.70
N ARG A 43 -2.94 8.36 -12.12
CA ARG A 43 -2.02 9.50 -12.10
C ARG A 43 -0.87 9.20 -11.15
N ASN A 44 0.32 9.73 -11.44
CA ASN A 44 1.49 9.65 -10.56
C ASN A 44 1.93 8.23 -10.17
N LEU A 45 1.60 7.20 -10.96
CA LEU A 45 2.08 5.82 -10.74
C LEU A 45 3.61 5.72 -10.87
N ASP A 46 4.25 6.63 -11.59
CA ASP A 46 5.70 6.78 -11.64
C ASP A 46 6.32 7.04 -10.25
N GLN A 47 5.58 7.69 -9.34
CA GLN A 47 6.02 7.96 -7.97
C GLN A 47 5.86 6.78 -7.02
N ALA A 48 5.08 5.75 -7.40
CA ALA A 48 4.95 4.52 -6.62
C ALA A 48 6.30 3.82 -6.52
N GLN A 49 6.60 3.27 -5.35
CA GLN A 49 7.73 2.37 -5.13
C GLN A 49 7.31 0.91 -5.33
N VAL A 50 6.05 0.61 -5.04
CA VAL A 50 5.42 -0.70 -5.23
C VAL A 50 4.05 -0.48 -5.86
N ILE A 51 3.72 -1.26 -6.88
CA ILE A 51 2.40 -1.28 -7.51
C ILE A 51 1.84 -2.70 -7.37
N LEU A 52 0.77 -2.83 -6.60
CA LEU A 52 0.08 -4.10 -6.39
C LEU A 52 -0.99 -4.28 -7.47
N LEU A 53 -0.92 -5.38 -8.20
CA LEU A 53 -1.91 -5.77 -9.22
C LEU A 53 -2.64 -7.01 -8.76
N GLY A 54 -3.92 -7.09 -9.07
CA GLY A 54 -4.72 -8.29 -8.82
C GLY A 54 -6.20 -8.00 -8.81
N VAL A 55 -7.01 -9.06 -8.85
CA VAL A 55 -8.46 -8.96 -8.85
C VAL A 55 -9.01 -8.34 -7.56
N SER A 56 -10.24 -7.80 -7.60
CA SER A 56 -10.92 -7.32 -6.39
C SER A 56 -10.95 -8.44 -5.32
N ARG A 57 -10.63 -8.08 -4.07
CA ARG A 57 -10.57 -8.95 -2.86
C ARG A 57 -9.36 -9.88 -2.71
N CYS A 58 -8.25 -9.66 -3.43
CA CYS A 58 -6.98 -10.37 -3.18
C CYS A 58 -6.08 -9.75 -2.08
N GLY A 59 -6.56 -8.74 -1.34
CA GLY A 59 -5.82 -8.15 -0.22
C GLY A 59 -4.93 -6.94 -0.55
N LYS A 60 -5.05 -6.34 -1.74
CA LYS A 60 -4.26 -5.15 -2.14
C LYS A 60 -4.30 -4.00 -1.12
N THR A 61 -5.50 -3.58 -0.70
CA THR A 61 -5.72 -2.48 0.27
C THR A 61 -5.02 -2.69 1.61
N PRO A 62 -5.23 -3.80 2.34
CA PRO A 62 -4.53 -4.00 3.60
C PRO A 62 -3.02 -4.15 3.41
N THR A 63 -2.54 -4.76 2.32
CA THR A 63 -1.11 -4.91 2.03
C THR A 63 -0.44 -3.57 1.73
N SER A 64 -1.02 -2.75 0.86
CA SER A 64 -0.48 -1.42 0.51
C SER A 64 -0.43 -0.50 1.72
N LEU A 65 -1.51 -0.43 2.51
CA LEU A 65 -1.56 0.39 3.72
C LEU A 65 -0.52 -0.08 4.76
N TYR A 66 -0.36 -1.40 4.93
CA TYR A 66 0.68 -1.95 5.81
C TYR A 66 2.10 -1.54 5.37
N LEU A 67 2.38 -1.60 4.06
CA LEU A 67 3.67 -1.18 3.50
C LEU A 67 3.96 0.30 3.78
N ALA A 68 2.95 1.16 3.62
CA ALA A 68 3.07 2.59 3.91
C ALA A 68 3.31 2.86 5.41
N MET A 69 2.52 2.24 6.29
CA MET A 69 2.59 2.49 7.72
C MET A 69 3.87 1.95 8.37
N GLN A 70 4.27 0.73 8.04
CA GLN A 70 5.42 0.09 8.69
C GLN A 70 6.74 0.55 8.07
N PHE A 71 6.78 0.65 6.74
CA PHE A 71 8.02 0.85 6.00
C PHE A 71 8.13 2.21 5.31
N GLY A 72 7.08 3.05 5.33
CA GLY A 72 7.09 4.33 4.63
C GLY A 72 7.17 4.17 3.11
N ILE A 73 6.62 3.08 2.57
CA ILE A 73 6.65 2.76 1.14
C ILE A 73 5.41 3.34 0.47
N ARG A 74 5.60 4.11 -0.60
CA ARG A 74 4.53 4.56 -1.49
C ARG A 74 4.01 3.38 -2.32
N ALA A 75 2.93 2.77 -1.85
CA ALA A 75 2.27 1.65 -2.53
C ALA A 75 1.02 2.14 -3.29
N ALA A 76 0.82 1.66 -4.51
CA ALA A 76 -0.38 1.93 -5.30
C ALA A 76 -1.11 0.63 -5.66
N ASN A 77 -2.44 0.69 -5.74
CA ASN A 77 -3.26 -0.47 -6.10
C ASN A 77 -3.77 -0.32 -7.53
N TYR A 78 -3.30 -1.18 -8.44
CA TYR A 78 -3.85 -1.30 -9.78
C TYR A 78 -4.92 -2.41 -9.81
N PRO A 79 -6.18 -2.11 -10.15
CA PRO A 79 -7.21 -3.13 -10.28
C PRO A 79 -6.98 -3.91 -11.57
N PHE A 80 -6.67 -5.21 -11.45
CA PHE A 80 -6.59 -6.09 -12.62
C PHE A 80 -8.01 -6.53 -12.99
N ILE A 81 -8.56 -5.96 -14.08
CA ILE A 81 -9.94 -6.15 -14.52
C ILE A 81 -10.04 -7.08 -15.74
N ALA A 82 -11.26 -7.48 -16.10
CA ALA A 82 -11.50 -8.38 -17.23
C ALA A 82 -10.98 -7.79 -18.56
N ASP A 83 -11.14 -6.49 -18.77
CA ASP A 83 -10.65 -5.78 -19.96
C ASP A 83 -9.12 -5.86 -20.11
N ASP A 84 -8.38 -6.00 -19.00
CA ASP A 84 -6.93 -6.23 -19.04
C ASP A 84 -6.57 -7.68 -19.44
N MET A 85 -7.48 -8.63 -19.24
CA MET A 85 -7.28 -10.06 -19.53
C MET A 85 -7.46 -10.41 -20.99
N ASP A 86 -8.27 -9.66 -21.75
CA ASP A 86 -8.62 -9.99 -23.13
C ASP A 86 -7.40 -10.07 -24.06
N ASN A 87 -6.30 -9.37 -23.74
CA ASN A 87 -5.07 -9.39 -24.53
C ASN A 87 -3.85 -9.95 -23.79
N LEU A 88 -3.96 -10.41 -22.53
CA LEU A 88 -2.85 -10.89 -21.67
C LEU A 88 -1.57 -10.01 -21.70
N THR A 89 -1.72 -8.75 -22.11
CA THR A 89 -0.63 -7.80 -22.30
C THR A 89 -0.77 -6.70 -21.28
N LEU A 90 0.35 -6.37 -20.63
CA LEU A 90 0.38 -5.24 -19.73
C LEU A 90 -0.04 -3.94 -20.44
N PRO A 91 -0.94 -3.13 -19.84
CA PRO A 91 -1.27 -1.80 -20.33
C PRO A 91 -0.02 -0.97 -20.61
N THR A 92 -0.04 -0.18 -21.68
CA THR A 92 1.12 0.63 -22.11
C THR A 92 1.62 1.57 -21.01
N SER A 93 0.73 2.07 -20.15
CA SER A 93 1.06 2.89 -18.98
C SER A 93 1.84 2.14 -17.90
N LEU A 94 1.65 0.82 -17.79
CA LEU A 94 2.33 -0.01 -16.79
C LEU A 94 3.63 -0.62 -17.31
N LYS A 95 3.81 -0.77 -18.63
CA LYS A 95 5.03 -1.37 -19.22
C LYS A 95 6.34 -0.73 -18.71
N PRO A 96 6.49 0.61 -18.65
CA PRO A 96 7.71 1.22 -18.12
C PRO A 96 7.93 0.95 -16.63
N LEU A 97 6.85 0.63 -15.91
CA LEU A 97 6.83 0.44 -14.47
C LEU A 97 6.97 -1.02 -14.06
N GLN A 98 7.20 -1.94 -15.01
CA GLN A 98 7.20 -3.39 -14.79
C GLN A 98 8.09 -3.84 -13.61
N HIS A 99 9.23 -3.19 -13.42
CA HIS A 99 10.20 -3.49 -12.36
C HIS A 99 9.68 -3.27 -10.93
N LYS A 100 8.55 -2.57 -10.77
CA LYS A 100 7.90 -2.31 -9.47
C LYS A 100 6.49 -2.90 -9.36
N LEU A 101 6.12 -3.79 -10.28
CA LEU A 101 4.82 -4.47 -10.28
C LEU A 101 4.86 -5.79 -9.50
N PHE A 102 3.88 -5.99 -8.63
CA PHE A 102 3.76 -7.19 -7.81
C PHE A 102 2.33 -7.72 -7.86
N GLY A 103 2.17 -8.94 -8.38
CA GLY A 103 0.87 -9.59 -8.49
C GLY A 103 0.43 -10.23 -7.17
N LEU A 104 -0.76 -9.88 -6.70
CA LEU A 104 -1.47 -10.59 -5.64
C LEU A 104 -2.55 -11.48 -6.24
N THR A 105 -2.34 -12.79 -6.11
CA THR A 105 -3.29 -13.81 -6.56
C THR A 105 -4.00 -14.45 -5.38
N ILE A 106 -5.15 -15.06 -5.64
CA ILE A 106 -5.96 -15.77 -4.67
C ILE A 106 -6.56 -16.99 -5.35
N ASP A 107 -6.72 -18.06 -4.57
CA ASP A 107 -7.43 -19.25 -5.03
C ASP A 107 -8.84 -18.89 -5.56
N PRO A 108 -9.25 -19.35 -6.77
CA PRO A 108 -10.52 -18.98 -7.38
C PRO A 108 -11.74 -19.40 -6.55
N GLU A 109 -11.71 -20.58 -5.92
CA GLU A 109 -12.83 -21.05 -5.08
C GLU A 109 -12.97 -20.16 -3.85
N ARG A 110 -11.84 -19.81 -3.22
CA ARG A 110 -11.80 -18.87 -2.11
C ARG A 110 -12.30 -17.49 -2.50
N LEU A 111 -11.94 -16.99 -3.69
CA LEU A 111 -12.40 -15.70 -4.19
C LEU A 111 -13.92 -15.69 -4.43
N ALA A 112 -14.46 -16.75 -5.04
CA ALA A 112 -15.89 -16.91 -5.25
C ALA A 112 -16.66 -16.92 -3.93
N ALA A 113 -16.16 -17.65 -2.93
CA ALA A 113 -16.76 -17.71 -1.59
C ALA A 113 -16.80 -16.34 -0.89
N ILE A 114 -15.75 -15.52 -1.01
CA ILE A 114 -15.72 -14.16 -0.43
C ILE A 114 -16.64 -13.20 -1.20
N ARG A 115 -16.81 -13.40 -2.52
CA ARG A 115 -17.72 -12.59 -3.35
C ARG A 115 -19.20 -12.94 -3.15
N GLY A 116 -19.53 -14.20 -2.88
CA GLY A 116 -20.89 -14.69 -2.69
C GLY A 116 -21.49 -14.43 -1.30
N ARG A 117 -20.68 -14.03 -0.32
CA ARG A 117 -21.16 -13.48 0.96
C ARG A 117 -21.56 -12.03 0.78
N THR A 118 -22.79 -11.79 0.35
CA THR A 118 -23.42 -10.46 0.46
C THR A 118 -23.70 -10.18 1.95
N PRO A 119 -23.38 -8.98 2.48
CA PRO A 119 -23.80 -8.57 3.81
C PRO A 119 -25.32 -8.41 3.93
#